data_AF-A0A975CCC4-F1
#
_entry.id   AF-A0A975CCC4-F1
#
_cell.length_a   1.000
_cell.length_b   1.000
_cell.length_c   1.000
_cell.angle_alpha   90.00
_cell.angle_beta   90.00
_cell.angle_gamma   90.00
#
_symmetry.space_group_name_H-M   'P 1'
#
loop_
_entity.id
_entity.type
_entity.pdbx_description
1 polymer ?
#
loop_
_entity_poly.entity_id
_entity_poly.type
_entity_poly.pdbx_seq_one_letter_code
_entity_poly.pdbx_strand_id
1 'polypeptide(L)'
;MEDDELEVYVSSKTFGRRMLLNDIETSFTRFKVDFSLEGYVTVKVPKREIELVETLQEEVYALIKEIEKENSVLAQRLAHRYGLVLGN
;
A
#
# COMPACT_ATOMS: atom_id res chain seq x y z
N MET A 1 -6.60 16.54 20.65
CA MET A 1 -6.35 15.88 19.35
C MET A 1 -5.90 14.49 19.74
N GLU A 2 -6.62 13.44 19.35
CA GLU A 2 -6.11 12.09 19.55
C GLU A 2 -4.77 12.02 18.83
N ASP A 3 -3.72 11.70 19.57
CA ASP A 3 -2.43 11.36 19.00
C ASP A 3 -2.66 10.03 18.28
N ASP A 4 -3.12 10.10 17.02
CA ASP A 4 -3.23 8.93 16.16
C ASP A 4 -1.86 8.24 16.16
N GLU A 5 -1.79 7.03 16.73
CA GLU A 5 -0.55 6.27 16.83
C GLU A 5 0.02 6.08 15.42
N LEU A 6 1.16 6.72 15.16
CA LEU A 6 1.83 6.68 13.87
C LEU A 6 2.67 5.42 13.76
N GLU A 7 2.36 4.58 12.79
CA GLU A 7 3.03 3.30 12.56
C GLU A 7 3.80 3.31 11.23
N VAL A 8 4.89 2.54 11.16
CA VAL A 8 5.77 2.50 9.99
C VAL A 8 5.07 1.75 8.86
N TYR A 9 4.74 2.47 7.79
CA TYR A 9 4.16 1.89 6.59
C TYR A 9 5.23 1.36 5.63
N VAL A 10 6.30 2.16 5.40
CA VAL A 10 7.40 1.75 4.53
C VAL A 10 8.73 2.32 5.02
N SER A 11 9.79 1.51 4.94
CA SER A 11 11.17 1.96 5.14
C SER A 11 12.04 1.46 3.98
N SER A 12 12.69 2.36 3.26
CA SER A 12 13.48 2.01 2.07
C SER A 12 14.68 2.92 1.87
N LYS A 13 15.72 2.40 1.22
CA LYS A 13 16.95 3.15 0.90
C LYS A 13 16.68 4.15 -0.23
N THR A 14 17.07 5.41 -0.06
CA THR A 14 16.74 6.57 -0.90
C THR A 14 17.45 6.62 -2.25
N PHE A 15 17.92 5.50 -2.80
CA PHE A 15 18.48 5.50 -4.16
C PHE A 15 17.36 5.78 -5.19
N GLY A 16 17.11 7.06 -5.45
CA GLY A 16 16.41 7.57 -6.63
C GLY A 16 14.88 7.69 -6.61
N ARG A 17 14.15 7.50 -5.51
CA ARG A 17 12.67 7.40 -5.58
C ARG A 17 11.91 8.68 -5.21
N ARG A 18 11.67 9.52 -6.22
CA ARG A 18 10.53 10.46 -6.27
C ARG A 18 9.17 9.72 -6.24
N MET A 19 9.17 8.46 -6.68
CA MET A 19 7.97 7.64 -6.89
C MET A 19 7.27 7.22 -5.59
N LEU A 20 8.02 7.03 -4.48
CA LEU A 20 7.45 6.60 -3.20
C LEU A 20 6.55 7.65 -2.54
N LEU A 21 6.87 8.94 -2.69
CA LEU A 21 6.10 10.01 -2.01
C LEU A 21 4.77 10.27 -2.70
N ASN A 22 4.70 10.23 -4.04
CA ASN A 22 3.45 10.44 -4.78
C ASN A 22 2.41 9.36 -4.48
N ASP A 23 2.83 8.10 -4.38
CA ASP A 23 1.93 6.99 -4.05
C ASP A 23 1.39 7.12 -2.61
N ILE A 24 2.20 7.66 -1.69
CA ILE A 24 1.82 7.88 -0.29
C ILE A 24 0.88 9.09 -0.17
N GLU A 25 1.17 10.19 -0.86
CA GLU A 25 0.30 11.38 -0.91
C GLU A 25 -1.08 11.09 -1.50
N THR A 26 -1.20 10.10 -2.38
CA THR A 26 -2.49 9.69 -2.96
C THR A 26 -3.24 8.68 -2.10
N SER A 27 -2.53 7.94 -1.24
CA SER A 27 -3.11 6.84 -0.45
C SER A 27 -3.48 7.26 0.99
N PHE A 28 -2.78 8.24 1.56
CA PHE A 28 -2.91 8.62 2.97
C PHE A 28 -3.20 10.11 3.13
N THR A 29 -4.10 10.46 4.06
CA THR A 29 -4.43 11.86 4.32
C THR A 29 -3.40 12.55 5.21
N ARG A 30 -2.70 11.77 6.05
CA ARG A 30 -1.67 12.23 6.96
C ARG A 30 -0.52 11.24 6.99
N PHE A 31 0.71 11.74 6.92
CA PHE A 31 1.90 10.93 7.07
C PHE A 31 3.08 11.76 7.57
N LYS A 32 4.05 11.09 8.19
CA LYS A 32 5.33 11.65 8.63
C LYS A 32 6.45 10.94 7.91
N VAL A 33 7.38 11.71 7.34
CA VAL A 33 8.57 11.19 6.66
C VAL A 33 9.78 11.48 7.53
N ASP A 34 10.49 10.42 7.94
CA ASP A 34 11.75 10.49 8.65
C ASP A 34 12.90 10.08 7.70
N PHE A 35 13.90 10.95 7.55
CA PHE A 35 15.10 10.68 6.75
C PHE A 35 16.25 10.26 7.68
N SER A 36 16.87 9.11 7.41
CA SER A 36 18.06 8.67 8.14
C SER A 36 19.35 9.16 7.49
N LEU A 37 20.39 9.35 8.29
CA LEU A 37 21.74 9.71 7.82
C LEU A 37 22.37 8.62 6.93
N GLU A 38 21.86 7.39 7.01
CA GLU A 38 22.30 6.25 6.20
C GLU A 38 21.60 6.19 4.83
N GLY A 39 20.81 7.21 4.50
CA GLY A 39 20.06 7.28 3.25
C GLY A 39 18.86 6.35 3.23
N TYR A 40 18.13 6.24 4.34
CA TYR A 40 16.81 5.60 4.37
C TYR A 40 15.72 6.64 4.53
N VAL A 41 14.57 6.36 3.93
CA VAL A 41 13.31 7.07 4.17
C VAL A 41 12.36 6.12 4.85
N THR A 42 11.87 6.53 6.01
CA THR A 42 10.81 5.85 6.74
C THR A 42 9.57 6.72 6.68
N VAL A 43 8.46 6.16 6.20
CA VAL A 43 7.16 6.83 6.23
C VAL A 43 6.31 6.19 7.31
N LYS A 44 5.75 7.03 8.16
CA LYS A 44 4.82 6.66 9.21
C LYS A 44 3.46 7.27 8.90
N VAL A 45 2.39 6.50 9.08
CA VAL A 45 1.02 6.95 8.82
C VAL A 45 0.15 6.57 10.01
N PRO A 46 -1.02 7.21 10.22
CA PRO A 46 -1.96 6.79 11.26
C PRO A 46 -2.32 5.31 11.10
N LYS A 47 -2.20 4.54 12.18
CA LYS A 47 -2.51 3.11 12.18
C LYS A 47 -3.87 2.78 11.54
N ARG A 48 -4.89 3.58 11.86
CA ARG A 48 -6.24 3.45 11.29
C ARG A 48 -6.26 3.53 9.76
N GLU A 49 -5.41 4.36 9.15
CA GLU A 49 -5.33 4.44 7.69
C GLU A 49 -4.59 3.23 7.09
N ILE A 50 -3.61 2.65 7.80
CA ILE A 50 -2.99 1.38 7.40
C ILE A 50 -4.06 0.28 7.37
N GLU A 51 -4.79 0.11 8.48
CA GLU A 51 -5.85 -0.89 8.61
C GLU A 51 -6.92 -0.75 7.51
N LEU A 52 -7.28 0.49 7.16
CA LEU A 52 -8.23 0.77 6.08
C LEU A 52 -7.68 0.32 4.71
N VAL A 53 -6.42 0.63 4.41
CA VAL A 53 -5.78 0.24 3.14
C VAL A 53 -5.65 -1.28 3.05
N GLU A 54 -5.25 -1.94 4.13
CA GLU A 54 -5.17 -3.41 4.20
C GLU A 54 -6.54 -4.04 3.98
N THR A 55 -7.58 -3.56 4.67
CA THR A 55 -8.96 -4.05 4.50
C THR A 55 -9.43 -3.91 3.05
N LEU A 56 -9.17 -2.75 2.42
CA LEU A 56 -9.55 -2.53 1.03
C LEU A 56 -8.79 -3.46 0.07
N GLN A 57 -7.51 -3.73 0.34
CA GLN A 57 -6.72 -4.68 -0.46
C GLN A 57 -7.28 -6.10 -0.34
N GLU A 58 -7.67 -6.52 0.86
CA GLU A 58 -8.30 -7.83 1.08
C GLU A 58 -9.65 -7.95 0.37
N GLU A 59 -10.50 -6.92 0.43
CA GLU A 59 -11.78 -6.88 -0.28
C GLU A 59 -11.60 -6.95 -1.80
N VAL A 60 -10.67 -6.16 -2.36
CA VAL A 60 -10.35 -6.20 -3.80
C VAL A 60 -9.81 -7.56 -4.19
N TYR A 61 -8.94 -8.16 -3.38
CA TYR A 61 -8.42 -9.50 -3.62
C TYR A 61 -9.53 -10.55 -3.62
N ALA A 62 -10.45 -10.50 -2.64
CA ALA A 62 -11.59 -11.41 -2.55
C ALA A 62 -12.48 -11.30 -3.79
N LEU A 63 -12.81 -10.08 -4.24
CA LEU A 63 -13.59 -9.86 -5.45
C LEU A 63 -12.89 -10.40 -6.70
N ILE A 64 -11.58 -10.19 -6.84
CA ILE A 64 -10.81 -10.74 -7.97
C ILE A 64 -10.80 -12.28 -7.92
N LYS A 65 -10.71 -12.88 -6.73
CA LYS A 65 -10.81 -14.33 -6.55
C LYS A 65 -12.20 -14.88 -6.89
N GLU A 66 -13.26 -14.12 -6.67
CA GLU A 66 -14.59 -14.49 -7.14
C GLU A 66 -14.68 -14.43 -8.67
N ILE A 67 -14.15 -13.37 -9.29
CA ILE A 67 -14.07 -13.25 -10.75
C ILE A 67 -13.23 -14.40 -11.34
N GLU A 68 -12.16 -14.84 -10.68
CA GLU A 68 -11.31 -15.94 -11.16
C GLU A 68 -12.08 -17.24 -11.37
N LYS A 69 -13.11 -17.51 -10.54
CA LYS A 69 -13.97 -18.70 -10.66
C LYS A 69 -14.73 -18.75 -11.99
N GLU A 70 -15.03 -17.59 -12.57
CA GLU A 70 -15.79 -17.45 -13.81
C GLU A 70 -14.91 -17.07 -15.02
N ASN A 71 -13.88 -16.25 -14.79
CA ASN A 71 -13.02 -15.69 -15.82
C ASN A 71 -11.59 -15.43 -15.30
N SER A 72 -10.76 -16.47 -15.38
CA SER A 72 -9.35 -16.42 -14.95
C SER A 72 -8.51 -15.38 -15.69
N VAL A 73 -8.77 -15.15 -16.99
CA VAL A 73 -8.02 -14.17 -17.79
C VAL A 73 -8.30 -12.74 -17.31
N LEU A 74 -9.58 -12.42 -17.03
CA LEU A 74 -9.96 -11.12 -16.49
C LEU A 74 -9.41 -10.94 -15.07
N ALA A 75 -9.50 -11.96 -14.22
CA ALA A 75 -8.95 -11.93 -12.87
C ALA A 75 -7.44 -11.69 -12.86
N GLN A 76 -6.67 -12.38 -13.71
CA GLN A 76 -5.23 -12.16 -13.84
C GLN A 76 -4.89 -10.73 -14.30
N ARG A 77 -5.66 -10.18 -15.26
CA ARG A 77 -5.48 -8.79 -15.71
C ARG A 77 -5.78 -7.77 -14.61
N LEU A 78 -6.84 -8.00 -13.84
CA LEU A 78 -7.21 -7.14 -12.71
C LEU A 78 -6.16 -7.23 -11.61
N ALA A 79 -5.75 -8.43 -11.22
CA ALA A 79 -4.69 -8.64 -10.23
C ALA A 79 -3.40 -7.92 -10.62
N HIS A 80 -2.95 -8.08 -11.87
CA HIS A 80 -1.76 -7.39 -12.37
C HIS A 80 -1.89 -5.87 -12.31
N ARG A 81 -3.06 -5.32 -12.68
CA ARG A 81 -3.32 -3.87 -12.62
C ARG A 81 -3.24 -3.31 -11.19
N TYR A 82 -3.67 -4.09 -10.21
CA TYR A 82 -3.65 -3.70 -8.80
C TYR A 82 -2.39 -4.18 -8.05
N GLY A 83 -1.39 -4.72 -8.76
CA GLY A 83 -0.14 -5.20 -8.15
C GLY A 83 -0.31 -6.45 -7.28
N LEU A 84 -1.44 -7.15 -7.39
CA LEU A 84 -1.75 -8.37 -6.66
C LEU A 84 -1.22 -9.60 -7.41
N VAL A 85 -0.70 -10.56 -6.66
CA VAL A 85 -0.32 -11.88 -7.20
C VAL A 85 -1.41 -12.88 -6.81
N LEU A 86 -2.16 -13.36 -7.80
CA LEU A 86 -3.03 -14.51 -7.60
C LEU A 86 -2.12 -15.74 -7.57
N GLY A 87 -1.99 -16.37 -6.41
CA GLY A 87 -1.25 -17.63 -6.28
C GLY A 87 -1.85 -18.70 -7.21
N ASN A 88 -0.96 -19.51 -7.81
CA ASN A 88 -1.30 -20.71 -8.57
C ASN A 88 -2.04 -21.74 -7.70
#